data_AF-A0AAW0HTF7-F1
#
_entry.id   AF-A0AAW0HTF7-F1
#
_cell.length_a   1.000
_cell.length_b   1.000
_cell.length_c   1.000
_cell.angle_alpha   90.00
_cell.angle_beta   90.00
_cell.angle_gamma   90.00
#
_symmetry.space_group_name_H-M   'P 1'
#
loop_
_entity.id
_entity.type
_entity.pdbx_description
1 polymer ?
#
loop_
_entity_poly.entity_id
_entity_poly.type
_entity_poly.pdbx_seq_one_letter_code
_entity_poly.pdbx_strand_id
1 'polypeptide(L)'
;MRPRDLLESSSDSDEKVHLAKPSSLSKRKLELEVETVEKKKKGRPRKDSRLLPMSLSVQSPAALSAEKEAMCLSAPALALKLPIPGPQRAFTLQVSSDPSMYIEVENEATAVGGIRLSRLKCNREGKEWETVLTSRVLTAAGSCDVVCVACEKRMLSVFSTCGRRLLPPILLPSPISTLHCTGPYVMALTAAATLSVWDVHRQVVVVKEESLHSILSGSDMTVSQILLTQHGIPVMNLSDGKAYCFNPSLSTWNLVSDKQDSLAQCADFRNSLPSQDAMLCSGPLAIIQGRTSNSGRQAARLFSVPHVVQQETTLAYLENQVAAALTLQSSHEYRHWLLLYARYLVNEGFEYRLREICKDLLGPVHCSTGSQWESTVVVGASFILATRSILHFTKGLRKRELLKELLPVIGQNLRFQRLFTECQEQLDILRDK
;
A
#
# COMPACT_ATOMS: atom_id res chain seq x y z
N MET A 1 -69.52 -18.92 42.03
CA MET A 1 -69.75 -17.50 42.35
C MET A 1 -69.88 -16.72 41.04
N ARG A 2 -71.05 -16.12 40.83
CA ARG A 2 -71.35 -15.05 39.86
C ARG A 2 -70.96 -13.70 40.52
N PRO A 3 -71.00 -12.52 39.84
CA PRO A 3 -70.79 -12.21 38.42
C PRO A 3 -70.15 -10.79 38.16
N ARG A 4 -70.21 -10.32 36.89
CA ARG A 4 -70.46 -8.90 36.44
C ARG A 4 -69.29 -7.89 36.52
N ASP A 5 -69.07 -6.90 35.65
CA ASP A 5 -69.75 -6.24 34.49
C ASP A 5 -68.61 -5.62 33.61
N LEU A 6 -68.58 -5.66 32.27
CA LEU A 6 -69.20 -4.74 31.29
C LEU A 6 -69.20 -3.25 31.68
N LEU A 7 -68.46 -2.41 30.93
CA LEU A 7 -68.98 -1.19 30.28
C LEU A 7 -67.93 -0.53 29.37
N GLU A 8 -68.43 -0.17 28.19
CA GLU A 8 -67.82 0.57 27.09
C GLU A 8 -67.71 2.09 27.39
N SER A 9 -67.21 2.82 26.37
CA SER A 9 -67.36 4.26 26.10
C SER A 9 -66.14 5.11 26.47
N SER A 10 -65.73 6.17 25.79
CA SER A 10 -65.80 6.72 24.42
C SER A 10 -65.13 8.12 24.51
N SER A 11 -64.96 8.79 23.37
CA SER A 11 -64.74 10.24 23.23
C SER A 11 -63.31 10.74 23.52
N ASP A 12 -62.46 11.11 22.56
CA ASP A 12 -62.54 12.09 21.45
C ASP A 12 -62.25 13.54 21.89
N SER A 13 -61.31 14.15 21.14
CA SER A 13 -61.03 15.59 20.90
C SER A 13 -60.53 16.46 22.08
N ASP A 14 -59.73 17.53 21.95
CA ASP A 14 -58.98 18.15 20.87
C ASP A 14 -58.04 19.22 21.49
N GLU A 15 -57.10 19.72 20.67
CA GLU A 15 -56.44 21.04 20.71
C GLU A 15 -55.72 21.57 21.99
N LYS A 16 -54.41 21.88 21.85
CA LYS A 16 -54.01 23.26 21.51
C LYS A 16 -52.54 23.40 21.08
N VAL A 17 -52.41 24.10 19.97
CA VAL A 17 -51.24 24.55 19.23
C VAL A 17 -50.51 25.69 19.96
N HIS A 18 -49.17 25.74 19.85
CA HIS A 18 -48.45 27.01 19.76
C HIS A 18 -47.40 26.98 18.63
N LEU A 19 -47.81 27.55 17.50
CA LEU A 19 -46.95 28.16 16.49
C LEU A 19 -46.43 29.50 17.03
N ALA A 20 -45.15 29.79 16.82
CA ALA A 20 -44.66 31.16 16.72
C ALA A 20 -43.86 31.29 15.42
N LYS A 21 -44.33 32.18 14.55
CA LYS A 21 -43.74 32.58 13.26
C LYS A 21 -43.50 34.12 13.30
N PRO A 22 -42.86 34.71 12.27
CA PRO A 22 -41.73 35.62 12.38
C PRO A 22 -42.14 37.11 12.43
N SER A 23 -41.17 37.99 12.67
CA SER A 23 -41.37 39.44 12.50
C SER A 23 -40.21 40.10 11.74
N SER A 24 -40.59 41.15 11.01
CA SER A 24 -39.87 41.82 9.93
C SER A 24 -39.73 43.33 10.20
N LEU A 25 -38.61 43.91 9.75
CA LEU A 25 -38.37 45.30 9.23
C LEU A 25 -38.42 46.54 10.15
N SER A 26 -37.34 47.35 10.12
CA SER A 26 -37.24 48.82 9.88
C SER A 26 -35.79 49.32 10.13
N LYS A 27 -35.03 49.88 9.17
CA LYS A 27 -34.90 51.25 8.58
C LYS A 27 -34.05 52.31 9.36
N ARG A 28 -33.01 52.83 8.65
CA ARG A 28 -32.21 54.11 8.77
C ARG A 28 -31.10 54.13 9.86
N LYS A 29 -29.88 54.66 9.68
CA LYS A 29 -29.30 55.85 8.96
C LYS A 29 -27.74 55.64 8.90
N LEU A 30 -27.03 55.62 7.76
CA LEU A 30 -26.41 56.69 6.94
C LEU A 30 -25.36 57.61 7.61
N GLU A 31 -24.09 57.50 7.15
CA GLU A 31 -23.05 58.53 6.88
C GLU A 31 -21.93 57.79 6.09
N LEU A 32 -21.78 57.92 4.76
CA LEU A 32 -21.02 58.92 3.95
C LEU A 32 -19.62 59.23 4.50
N GLU A 33 -18.51 59.09 3.77
CA GLU A 33 -18.12 59.85 2.56
C GLU A 33 -17.16 59.03 1.65
N VAL A 34 -17.41 58.87 0.33
CA VAL A 34 -17.10 59.75 -0.85
C VAL A 34 -15.74 59.38 -1.48
N GLU A 35 -15.75 58.61 -2.59
CA GLU A 35 -15.58 59.01 -4.02
C GLU A 35 -14.10 59.00 -4.46
N THR A 36 -13.64 58.75 -5.69
CA THR A 36 -14.18 58.59 -7.06
C THR A 36 -13.04 57.93 -7.89
N VAL A 37 -13.18 56.82 -8.64
CA VAL A 37 -13.71 56.63 -10.02
C VAL A 37 -13.19 57.70 -11.02
N GLU A 38 -12.36 57.38 -12.03
CA GLU A 38 -12.72 57.08 -13.45
C GLU A 38 -11.44 57.30 -14.30
N LYS A 39 -11.20 56.81 -15.53
CA LYS A 39 -11.76 55.78 -16.41
C LYS A 39 -10.73 55.58 -17.55
N LYS A 40 -10.66 54.34 -18.04
CA LYS A 40 -10.38 53.88 -19.43
C LYS A 40 -10.08 54.92 -20.53
N LYS A 41 -9.13 54.58 -21.42
CA LYS A 41 -9.43 54.28 -22.85
C LYS A 41 -8.32 53.50 -23.56
N LYS A 42 -8.75 52.80 -24.62
CA LYS A 42 -8.12 51.68 -25.35
C LYS A 42 -7.70 52.17 -26.76
N GLY A 43 -6.58 51.69 -27.31
CA GLY A 43 -6.23 51.89 -28.74
C GLY A 43 -4.96 51.13 -29.17
N ARG A 44 -5.00 50.46 -30.33
CA ARG A 44 -3.93 49.72 -31.06
C ARG A 44 -4.28 49.80 -32.58
N PRO A 45 -3.46 49.38 -33.58
CA PRO A 45 -1.99 49.29 -33.80
C PRO A 45 -1.52 49.80 -35.21
N ARG A 46 -0.18 49.75 -35.50
CA ARG A 46 0.59 49.50 -36.79
C ARG A 46 1.80 50.47 -36.96
N LYS A 47 2.97 50.19 -37.57
CA LYS A 47 3.66 49.00 -38.16
C LYS A 47 5.12 49.42 -38.55
N ASP A 48 6.08 48.51 -38.35
CA ASP A 48 7.42 48.25 -38.94
C ASP A 48 8.52 49.33 -39.18
N SER A 49 9.74 49.06 -38.71
CA SER A 49 10.88 48.67 -39.58
C SER A 49 12.02 47.97 -38.82
N ARG A 50 12.66 47.02 -39.50
CA ARG A 50 13.68 46.05 -39.05
C ARG A 50 15.04 46.70 -38.73
N LEU A 51 15.84 46.02 -37.90
CA LEU A 51 17.20 45.48 -38.18
C LEU A 51 18.03 45.35 -36.86
N LEU A 52 18.36 44.11 -36.49
CA LEU A 52 19.57 43.73 -35.73
C LEU A 52 20.72 43.53 -36.76
N PRO A 53 22.02 43.39 -36.40
CA PRO A 53 22.58 43.04 -35.08
C PRO A 53 23.87 43.80 -34.68
N MET A 54 24.25 43.78 -33.39
CA MET A 54 25.57 43.30 -32.92
C MET A 54 25.84 43.65 -31.45
N SER A 55 26.43 42.66 -30.77
CA SER A 55 27.27 42.63 -29.57
C SER A 55 27.61 43.95 -28.86
N LEU A 56 27.70 43.90 -27.52
CA LEU A 56 28.89 44.31 -26.75
C LEU A 56 28.75 44.00 -25.25
N SER A 57 29.74 43.26 -24.75
CA SER A 57 30.42 43.33 -23.45
C SER A 57 29.63 43.77 -22.21
N VAL A 58 29.50 42.84 -21.25
CA VAL A 58 29.15 43.11 -19.86
C VAL A 58 30.36 43.75 -19.16
N GLN A 59 30.20 44.99 -18.71
CA GLN A 59 31.09 45.66 -17.76
C GLN A 59 30.64 45.35 -16.33
N SER A 60 31.57 44.88 -15.51
CA SER A 60 31.57 45.08 -14.05
C SER A 60 32.09 46.51 -13.77
N PRO A 61 31.76 47.17 -12.63
CA PRO A 61 32.30 46.77 -11.32
C PRO A 61 31.43 47.13 -10.09
N ALA A 62 31.68 46.48 -8.95
CA ALA A 62 31.83 47.15 -7.65
C ALA A 62 32.09 46.10 -6.56
N ALA A 63 33.24 46.22 -5.90
CA ALA A 63 33.56 45.54 -4.66
C ALA A 63 32.96 46.32 -3.48
N LEU A 64 32.25 45.64 -2.58
CA LEU A 64 32.13 46.02 -1.19
C LEU A 64 32.21 44.76 -0.32
N SER A 65 33.03 44.90 0.71
CA SER A 65 33.40 43.96 1.77
C SER A 65 32.22 43.32 2.48
N ALA A 66 32.28 42.00 2.66
CA ALA A 66 31.57 41.28 3.71
C ALA A 66 32.36 40.03 4.08
N GLU A 67 32.22 39.65 5.33
CA GLU A 67 33.16 38.90 6.13
C GLU A 67 33.31 37.44 5.70
N LYS A 68 34.48 36.91 6.07
CA LYS A 68 34.94 35.55 5.84
C LYS A 68 34.11 34.57 6.67
N GLU A 69 32.94 34.17 6.19
CA GLU A 69 32.33 32.89 6.53
C GLU A 69 32.51 31.94 5.36
N ALA A 70 33.56 31.12 5.44
CA ALA A 70 33.66 29.93 4.63
C ALA A 70 32.50 29.00 5.03
N MET A 71 31.36 29.16 4.36
CA MET A 71 30.34 28.11 4.34
C MET A 71 30.90 26.96 3.51
N CYS A 72 31.82 26.21 4.12
CA CYS A 72 32.05 24.83 3.74
C CYS A 72 30.68 24.16 3.74
N LEU A 73 30.19 23.82 2.57
CA LEU A 73 29.17 22.80 2.43
C LEU A 73 29.77 21.53 3.02
N SER A 74 29.58 21.35 4.33
CA SER A 74 29.93 20.11 5.01
C SER A 74 29.22 19.00 4.26
N ALA A 75 29.99 18.01 3.81
CA ALA A 75 29.45 16.78 3.26
C ALA A 75 28.34 16.27 4.19
N PRO A 76 27.20 15.79 3.66
CA PRO A 76 26.08 15.42 4.51
C PRO A 76 26.53 14.34 5.51
N ALA A 77 26.01 14.45 6.72
CA ALA A 77 26.25 13.54 7.84
C ALA A 77 26.16 12.07 7.38
N LEU A 78 27.09 11.24 7.88
CA LEU A 78 27.19 9.78 7.72
C LEU A 78 26.10 9.17 6.83
N ALA A 79 26.35 9.11 5.53
CA ALA A 79 25.46 8.44 4.59
C ALA A 79 25.31 6.97 5.01
N LEU A 80 24.08 6.56 5.30
CA LEU A 80 23.72 5.16 5.60
C LEU A 80 24.24 4.27 4.47
N LYS A 81 25.24 3.43 4.80
CA LYS A 81 25.86 2.50 3.85
C LYS A 81 25.57 1.08 4.30
N LEU A 82 24.89 0.33 3.45
CA LEU A 82 24.61 -1.08 3.68
C LEU A 82 25.84 -1.93 3.33
N PRO A 83 26.05 -3.07 4.02
CA PRO A 83 27.23 -3.90 3.81
C PRO A 83 27.24 -4.50 2.39
N ILE A 84 28.42 -4.54 1.76
CA ILE A 84 28.61 -5.16 0.46
C ILE A 84 29.15 -6.58 0.69
N PRO A 85 28.56 -7.63 0.08
CA PRO A 85 29.11 -8.98 0.16
C PRO A 85 30.54 -9.03 -0.38
N GLY A 86 31.46 -9.60 0.41
CA GLY A 86 32.84 -9.80 -0.01
C GLY A 86 32.94 -10.88 -1.10
N PRO A 87 33.86 -10.75 -2.07
CA PRO A 87 34.04 -11.76 -3.11
C PRO A 87 34.58 -13.07 -2.50
N GLN A 88 33.90 -14.18 -2.79
CA GLN A 88 34.27 -15.52 -2.33
C GLN A 88 34.73 -16.37 -3.53
N ARG A 89 35.63 -17.33 -3.30
CA ARG A 89 36.05 -18.26 -4.36
C ARG A 89 34.89 -19.15 -4.81
N ALA A 90 34.12 -19.68 -3.87
CA ALA A 90 32.91 -20.42 -4.14
C ALA A 90 31.95 -20.30 -2.95
N PHE A 91 30.66 -20.42 -3.21
CA PHE A 91 29.64 -20.49 -2.17
C PHE A 91 28.39 -21.23 -2.66
N THR A 92 27.63 -21.78 -1.73
CA THR A 92 26.36 -22.46 -1.99
C THR A 92 25.25 -21.81 -1.16
N LEU A 93 24.10 -21.59 -1.78
CA LEU A 93 22.91 -21.00 -1.17
C LEU A 93 21.72 -21.94 -1.32
N GLN A 94 21.06 -22.27 -0.22
CA GLN A 94 19.76 -22.91 -0.25
C GLN A 94 18.66 -21.87 -0.49
N VAL A 95 17.96 -22.01 -1.61
CA VAL A 95 16.86 -21.11 -2.01
C VAL A 95 15.53 -21.57 -1.43
N SER A 96 15.28 -22.88 -1.48
CA SER A 96 14.04 -23.51 -1.00
C SER A 96 14.37 -24.87 -0.41
N SER A 97 13.67 -25.25 0.66
CA SER A 97 13.77 -26.58 1.29
C SER A 97 12.78 -27.57 0.68
N ASP A 98 11.60 -27.10 0.26
CA ASP A 98 10.53 -27.93 -0.29
C ASP A 98 9.74 -27.15 -1.37
N PRO A 99 9.96 -27.44 -2.66
CA PRO A 99 10.93 -28.39 -3.20
C PRO A 99 12.38 -27.91 -2.99
N SER A 100 13.31 -28.86 -2.81
CA SER A 100 14.72 -28.51 -2.55
C SER A 100 15.36 -27.82 -3.76
N MET A 101 15.95 -26.65 -3.52
CA MET A 101 16.62 -25.85 -4.54
C MET A 101 17.90 -25.23 -3.96
N TYR A 102 19.02 -25.48 -4.62
CA TYR A 102 20.34 -24.96 -4.25
C TYR A 102 20.98 -24.25 -5.42
N ILE A 103 21.66 -23.14 -5.14
CA ILE A 103 22.49 -22.40 -6.09
C ILE A 103 23.94 -22.57 -5.65
N GLU A 104 24.81 -22.96 -6.58
CA GLU A 104 26.25 -23.04 -6.36
C GLU A 104 26.95 -22.05 -7.29
N VAL A 105 27.92 -21.34 -6.74
CA VAL A 105 28.70 -20.34 -7.45
C VAL A 105 30.17 -20.66 -7.27
N GLU A 106 30.91 -20.73 -8.37
CA GLU A 106 32.36 -20.86 -8.39
C GLU A 106 32.96 -19.70 -9.19
N ASN A 107 33.56 -18.74 -8.49
CA ASN A 107 34.14 -17.55 -9.10
C ASN A 107 35.52 -17.86 -9.70
N GLU A 108 35.73 -17.36 -10.92
CA GLU A 108 37.00 -17.52 -11.65
C GLU A 108 37.45 -18.99 -11.80
N ALA A 109 36.49 -19.91 -11.96
CA ALA A 109 36.74 -21.35 -12.07
C ALA A 109 37.58 -21.73 -13.30
N THR A 110 37.34 -21.05 -14.42
CA THR A 110 38.01 -21.34 -15.71
C THR A 110 38.38 -20.03 -16.40
N ALA A 111 39.48 -20.03 -17.15
CA ALA A 111 39.86 -18.92 -18.01
C ALA A 111 39.80 -19.35 -19.48
N VAL A 112 39.09 -18.58 -20.32
CA VAL A 112 39.00 -18.83 -21.77
C VAL A 112 39.40 -17.53 -22.48
N GLY A 113 40.43 -17.58 -23.32
CA GLY A 113 40.91 -16.39 -24.05
C GLY A 113 41.37 -15.24 -23.14
N GLY A 114 41.89 -15.55 -21.95
CA GLY A 114 42.30 -14.56 -20.94
C GLY A 114 41.16 -13.98 -20.10
N ILE A 115 39.89 -14.31 -20.41
CA ILE A 115 38.73 -13.91 -19.62
C ILE A 115 38.48 -14.95 -18.54
N ARG A 116 38.47 -14.53 -17.28
CA ARG A 116 38.08 -15.38 -16.15
C ARG A 116 36.56 -15.51 -16.11
N LEU A 117 36.08 -16.74 -16.04
CA LEU A 117 34.67 -17.07 -16.02
C LEU A 117 34.29 -17.59 -14.63
N SER A 118 33.17 -17.11 -14.13
CA SER A 118 32.52 -17.62 -12.93
C SER A 118 31.39 -18.55 -13.34
N ARG A 119 31.30 -19.73 -12.73
CA ARG A 119 30.26 -20.71 -12.99
C ARG A 119 29.11 -20.52 -12.00
N LEU A 120 27.89 -20.54 -12.53
CA LEU A 120 26.65 -20.56 -11.76
C LEU A 120 25.96 -21.89 -12.07
N LYS A 121 25.72 -22.69 -11.04
CA LYS A 121 24.94 -23.92 -11.11
C LYS A 121 23.69 -23.79 -10.26
N CYS A 122 22.63 -24.44 -10.68
CA CYS A 122 21.40 -24.54 -9.90
C CYS A 122 20.90 -25.97 -9.96
N ASN A 123 20.63 -26.54 -8.79
CA ASN A 123 20.01 -27.85 -8.65
C ASN A 123 18.62 -27.67 -8.05
N ARG A 124 17.59 -28.16 -8.74
CA ARG A 124 16.21 -28.20 -8.25
C ARG A 124 15.66 -29.61 -8.45
N GLU A 125 15.31 -30.29 -7.37
CA GLU A 125 14.72 -31.64 -7.42
C GLU A 125 15.51 -32.64 -8.28
N GLY A 126 16.85 -32.54 -8.26
CA GLY A 126 17.74 -33.40 -9.05
C GLY A 126 17.92 -32.98 -10.51
N LYS A 127 17.23 -31.93 -10.98
CA LYS A 127 17.50 -31.29 -12.28
C LYS A 127 18.55 -30.20 -12.09
N GLU A 128 19.68 -30.37 -12.75
CA GLU A 128 20.79 -29.42 -12.73
C GLU A 128 20.87 -28.64 -14.04
N TRP A 129 21.14 -27.35 -13.94
CA TRP A 129 21.61 -26.55 -15.06
C TRP A 129 22.78 -25.69 -14.62
N GLU A 130 23.59 -25.27 -15.61
CA GLU A 130 24.73 -24.39 -15.37
C GLU A 130 24.91 -23.35 -16.46
N THR A 131 25.56 -22.25 -16.08
CA THR A 131 25.93 -21.18 -17.00
C THR A 131 27.19 -20.47 -16.51
N VAL A 132 27.75 -19.61 -17.34
CA VAL A 132 28.96 -18.85 -17.04
C VAL A 132 28.71 -17.34 -17.07
N LEU A 133 29.41 -16.61 -16.22
CA LEU A 133 29.44 -15.16 -16.16
C LEU A 133 30.88 -14.66 -16.29
N THR A 134 31.06 -13.49 -16.89
CA THR A 134 32.38 -12.88 -17.15
C THR A 134 32.90 -12.03 -15.98
N SER A 135 32.29 -12.15 -14.80
CA SER A 135 32.61 -11.38 -13.60
C SER A 135 32.34 -12.21 -12.36
N ARG A 136 33.00 -11.88 -11.24
CA ARG A 136 32.74 -12.55 -9.96
C ARG A 136 31.33 -12.23 -9.47
N VAL A 137 30.61 -13.25 -9.05
CA VAL A 137 29.32 -13.17 -8.40
C VAL A 137 29.53 -12.90 -6.91
N LEU A 138 28.87 -11.88 -6.38
CA LEU A 138 28.95 -11.45 -4.99
C LEU A 138 27.84 -12.09 -4.14
N THR A 139 26.64 -12.19 -4.70
CA THR A 139 25.49 -12.81 -4.04
C THR A 139 24.50 -13.33 -5.08
N ALA A 140 23.64 -14.25 -4.66
CA ALA A 140 22.60 -14.87 -5.47
C ALA A 140 21.28 -14.92 -4.70
N ALA A 141 20.16 -14.97 -5.42
CA ALA A 141 18.87 -15.37 -4.86
C ALA A 141 18.04 -16.07 -5.93
N GLY A 142 17.02 -16.82 -5.50
CA GLY A 142 16.14 -17.52 -6.42
C GLY A 142 14.74 -17.70 -5.88
N SER A 143 13.86 -18.17 -6.75
CA SER A 143 12.49 -18.56 -6.45
C SER A 143 12.12 -19.78 -7.31
N CYS A 144 10.86 -20.22 -7.23
CA CYS A 144 10.31 -21.23 -8.13
C CYS A 144 10.29 -20.82 -9.61
N ASP A 145 10.46 -19.53 -9.93
CA ASP A 145 10.34 -18.98 -11.30
C ASP A 145 11.67 -18.48 -11.88
N VAL A 146 12.58 -17.95 -11.02
CA VAL A 146 13.82 -17.31 -11.48
C VAL A 146 15.00 -17.55 -10.55
N VAL A 147 16.21 -17.45 -11.12
CA VAL A 147 17.48 -17.36 -10.39
C VAL A 147 18.17 -16.09 -10.81
N CYS A 148 18.72 -15.33 -9.88
CA CYS A 148 19.46 -14.12 -10.21
C CYS A 148 20.69 -13.95 -9.33
N VAL A 149 21.66 -13.24 -9.90
CA VAL A 149 22.98 -13.06 -9.32
C VAL A 149 23.41 -11.63 -9.49
N ALA A 150 23.94 -11.05 -8.42
CA ALA A 150 24.61 -9.76 -8.49
C ALA A 150 26.11 -9.98 -8.51
N CYS A 151 26.75 -9.37 -9.49
CA CYS A 151 28.16 -9.48 -9.77
C CYS A 151 28.89 -8.20 -9.40
N GLU A 152 30.22 -8.28 -9.42
CA GLU A 152 31.08 -7.12 -9.45
C GLU A 152 30.71 -6.16 -10.58
N LYS A 153 31.23 -4.93 -10.49
CA LYS A 153 30.93 -3.84 -11.44
C LYS A 153 29.44 -3.46 -11.46
N ARG A 154 28.70 -3.79 -10.40
CA ARG A 154 27.28 -3.44 -10.19
C ARG A 154 26.34 -4.09 -11.21
N MET A 155 26.66 -5.29 -11.68
CA MET A 155 25.86 -5.97 -12.70
C MET A 155 24.90 -6.99 -12.06
N LEU A 156 23.62 -6.90 -12.35
CA LEU A 156 22.60 -7.87 -11.96
C LEU A 156 22.20 -8.72 -13.19
N SER A 157 22.21 -10.04 -13.05
CA SER A 157 21.80 -10.98 -14.09
C SER A 157 20.64 -11.85 -13.61
N VAL A 158 19.65 -12.10 -14.48
CA VAL A 158 18.46 -12.91 -14.19
C VAL A 158 18.34 -14.05 -15.18
N PHE A 159 18.07 -15.25 -14.67
CA PHE A 159 17.97 -16.52 -15.38
C PHE A 159 16.64 -17.20 -15.08
N SER A 160 16.15 -17.99 -16.03
CA SER A 160 15.01 -18.89 -15.83
C SER A 160 15.37 -20.06 -14.93
N THR A 161 14.37 -20.81 -14.52
CA THR A 161 14.51 -22.09 -13.79
C THR A 161 15.28 -23.17 -14.55
N CYS A 162 15.50 -23.01 -15.86
CA CYS A 162 16.31 -23.88 -16.69
C CYS A 162 17.63 -23.24 -17.16
N GLY A 163 18.05 -22.13 -16.55
CA GLY A 163 19.36 -21.51 -16.79
C GLY A 163 19.45 -20.57 -17.99
N ARG A 164 18.33 -20.29 -18.68
CA ARG A 164 18.31 -19.33 -19.78
C ARG A 164 18.33 -17.90 -19.25
N ARG A 165 19.26 -17.07 -19.72
CA ARG A 165 19.26 -15.63 -19.42
C ARG A 165 17.95 -14.97 -19.90
N LEU A 166 17.26 -14.28 -19.00
CA LEU A 166 15.96 -13.64 -19.27
C LEU A 166 16.10 -12.20 -19.77
N LEU A 167 17.09 -11.47 -19.24
CA LEU A 167 17.32 -10.05 -19.51
C LEU A 167 18.81 -9.80 -19.78
N PRO A 168 19.14 -8.76 -20.57
CA PRO A 168 20.49 -8.19 -20.56
C PRO A 168 20.92 -7.82 -19.13
N PRO A 169 22.21 -7.93 -18.77
CA PRO A 169 22.70 -7.54 -17.46
C PRO A 169 22.29 -6.10 -17.08
N ILE A 170 21.64 -5.94 -15.94
CA ILE A 170 21.17 -4.64 -15.42
C ILE A 170 22.30 -3.97 -14.65
N LEU A 171 22.56 -2.70 -14.93
CA LEU A 171 23.51 -1.89 -14.17
C LEU A 171 22.80 -1.29 -12.95
N LEU A 172 23.25 -1.67 -11.75
CA LEU A 172 22.79 -1.09 -10.49
C LEU A 172 23.48 0.26 -10.22
N PRO A 173 22.78 1.23 -9.60
CA PRO A 173 23.36 2.56 -9.33
C PRO A 173 24.54 2.49 -8.33
N SER A 174 24.48 1.55 -7.40
CA SER A 174 25.48 1.30 -6.35
C SER A 174 25.71 -0.22 -6.21
N PRO A 175 26.86 -0.70 -5.67
CA PRO A 175 27.08 -2.12 -5.42
C PRO A 175 25.92 -2.78 -4.66
N ILE A 176 25.69 -4.07 -4.92
CA ILE A 176 24.63 -4.82 -4.22
C ILE A 176 24.97 -4.95 -2.73
N SER A 177 23.95 -4.88 -1.88
CA SER A 177 24.03 -5.29 -0.49
C SER A 177 23.32 -6.63 -0.28
N THR A 178 22.02 -6.68 -0.57
CA THR A 178 21.22 -7.91 -0.47
C THR A 178 20.31 -8.07 -1.68
N LEU A 179 19.90 -9.31 -1.92
CA LEU A 179 19.11 -9.70 -3.08
C LEU A 179 18.03 -10.68 -2.62
N HIS A 180 16.79 -10.45 -3.02
CA HIS A 180 15.66 -11.32 -2.68
C HIS A 180 14.80 -11.60 -3.91
N CYS A 181 14.18 -12.78 -3.94
CA CYS A 181 13.26 -13.18 -4.99
C CYS A 181 11.97 -13.74 -4.39
N THR A 182 10.84 -13.48 -5.03
CA THR A 182 9.55 -14.10 -4.68
C THR A 182 8.73 -14.23 -5.95
N GLY A 183 8.45 -15.46 -6.38
CA GLY A 183 7.88 -15.71 -7.71
C GLY A 183 8.72 -15.03 -8.81
N PRO A 184 8.12 -14.24 -9.72
CA PRO A 184 8.84 -13.52 -10.78
C PRO A 184 9.47 -12.20 -10.33
N TYR A 185 9.29 -11.79 -9.06
CA TYR A 185 9.79 -10.52 -8.58
C TYR A 185 11.23 -10.64 -8.08
N VAL A 186 12.09 -9.76 -8.56
CA VAL A 186 13.48 -9.62 -8.13
C VAL A 186 13.63 -8.29 -7.39
N MET A 187 14.10 -8.34 -6.16
CA MET A 187 14.39 -7.16 -5.36
C MET A 187 15.89 -7.04 -5.10
N ALA A 188 16.45 -5.87 -5.40
CA ALA A 188 17.83 -5.52 -5.10
C ALA A 188 17.86 -4.36 -4.12
N LEU A 189 18.62 -4.53 -3.04
CA LEU A 189 18.95 -3.47 -2.10
C LEU A 189 20.44 -3.14 -2.25
N THR A 190 20.75 -1.89 -2.59
CA THR A 190 22.13 -1.47 -2.88
C THR A 190 22.83 -0.91 -1.63
N ALA A 191 24.16 -0.83 -1.69
CA ALA A 191 24.99 -0.25 -0.62
C ALA A 191 24.69 1.24 -0.36
N ALA A 192 24.06 1.94 -1.31
CA ALA A 192 23.60 3.32 -1.13
C ALA A 192 22.20 3.40 -0.47
N ALA A 193 21.72 2.28 0.10
CA ALA A 193 20.40 2.19 0.72
C ALA A 193 19.25 2.55 -0.24
N THR A 194 19.38 2.17 -1.51
CA THR A 194 18.31 2.28 -2.50
C THR A 194 17.77 0.90 -2.84
N LEU A 195 16.44 0.81 -2.92
CA LEU A 195 15.69 -0.41 -3.16
C LEU A 195 15.06 -0.38 -4.55
N SER A 196 15.16 -1.47 -5.28
CA SER A 196 14.50 -1.64 -6.57
C SER A 196 13.84 -3.00 -6.65
N VAL A 197 12.65 -3.06 -7.24
CA VAL A 197 11.90 -4.29 -7.50
C VAL A 197 11.51 -4.33 -8.96
N TRP A 198 11.75 -5.45 -9.62
CA TRP A 198 11.36 -5.70 -11.00
C TRP A 198 10.47 -6.93 -11.09
N ASP A 199 9.40 -6.84 -11.87
CA ASP A 199 8.69 -8.00 -12.39
C ASP A 199 9.40 -8.43 -13.67
N VAL A 200 10.18 -9.50 -13.59
CA VAL A 200 10.98 -9.96 -14.73
C VAL A 200 10.17 -10.78 -15.73
N HIS A 201 8.99 -11.26 -15.33
CA HIS A 201 8.06 -11.95 -16.22
C HIS A 201 7.40 -10.94 -17.16
N ARG A 202 6.93 -9.82 -16.61
CA ARG A 202 6.35 -8.71 -17.38
C ARG A 202 7.37 -7.72 -17.93
N GLN A 203 8.62 -7.80 -17.46
CA GLN A 203 9.72 -6.90 -17.81
C GLN A 203 9.40 -5.43 -17.49
N VAL A 204 8.81 -5.20 -16.32
CA VAL A 204 8.49 -3.85 -15.82
C VAL A 204 9.13 -3.61 -14.46
N VAL A 205 9.47 -2.36 -14.18
CA VAL A 205 9.87 -1.93 -12.85
C VAL A 205 8.62 -1.78 -11.97
N VAL A 206 8.68 -2.31 -10.75
CA VAL A 206 7.63 -2.19 -9.73
C VAL A 206 8.01 -1.10 -8.74
N VAL A 207 9.26 -1.09 -8.28
CA VAL A 207 9.81 -0.04 -7.40
C VAL A 207 11.12 0.43 -8.00
N LYS A 208 11.26 1.74 -8.22
CA LYS A 208 12.41 2.32 -8.93
C LYS A 208 13.30 3.10 -7.98
N GLU A 209 14.41 2.49 -7.58
CA GLU A 209 15.53 3.15 -6.88
C GLU A 209 15.12 3.99 -5.64
N GLU A 210 14.14 3.50 -4.89
CA GLU A 210 13.59 4.19 -3.72
C GLU A 210 14.59 4.20 -2.56
N SER A 211 14.83 5.37 -2.00
CA SER A 211 15.77 5.52 -0.88
C SER A 211 15.14 5.09 0.44
N LEU A 212 15.89 4.33 1.23
CA LEU A 212 15.49 3.94 2.59
C LEU A 212 15.75 5.04 3.64
N HIS A 213 16.38 6.17 3.27
CA HIS A 213 16.67 7.25 4.22
C HIS A 213 15.42 7.84 4.86
N SER A 214 14.28 7.83 4.15
CA SER A 214 13.00 8.32 4.67
C SER A 214 12.50 7.48 5.86
N ILE A 215 12.63 6.15 5.77
CA ILE A 215 12.17 5.21 6.79
C ILE A 215 13.23 4.91 7.86
N LEU A 216 14.51 5.11 7.56
CA LEU A 216 15.64 4.92 8.48
C LEU A 216 16.09 6.23 9.15
N SER A 217 15.17 7.17 9.35
CA SER A 217 15.45 8.49 9.93
C SER A 217 15.64 8.38 11.46
N GLY A 218 16.80 7.88 11.89
CA GLY A 218 17.22 7.82 13.29
C GLY A 218 18.65 7.26 13.41
N SER A 219 19.43 7.74 14.39
CA SER A 219 20.86 7.38 14.53
C SER A 219 21.09 5.88 14.75
N ASP A 220 20.13 5.17 15.33
CA ASP A 220 20.27 3.76 15.76
C ASP A 220 19.20 2.83 15.17
N MET A 221 18.49 3.27 14.13
CA MET A 221 17.44 2.45 13.50
C MET A 221 18.05 1.42 12.54
N THR A 222 17.77 0.15 12.77
CA THR A 222 18.24 -0.94 11.89
C THR A 222 17.06 -1.68 11.27
N VAL A 223 17.30 -2.30 10.12
CA VAL A 223 16.32 -3.17 9.45
C VAL A 223 16.42 -4.55 10.09
N SER A 224 15.37 -4.97 10.79
CA SER A 224 15.29 -6.26 11.47
C SER A 224 14.90 -7.40 10.53
N GLN A 225 14.01 -7.13 9.58
CA GLN A 225 13.56 -8.11 8.59
C GLN A 225 13.16 -7.40 7.29
N ILE A 226 13.47 -8.05 6.17
CA ILE A 226 13.02 -7.64 4.85
C ILE A 226 12.15 -8.77 4.29
N LEU A 227 10.96 -8.42 3.83
CA LEU A 227 10.04 -9.34 3.17
C LEU A 227 9.68 -8.80 1.78
N LEU A 228 9.63 -9.68 0.80
CA LEU A 228 9.05 -9.40 -0.51
C LEU A 228 7.77 -10.23 -0.63
N THR A 229 6.62 -9.59 -0.85
CA THR A 229 5.37 -10.32 -1.00
C THR A 229 5.29 -11.01 -2.35
N GLN A 230 4.37 -11.96 -2.49
CA GLN A 230 4.04 -12.62 -3.77
C GLN A 230 3.55 -11.66 -4.87
N HIS A 231 3.23 -10.42 -4.53
CA HIS A 231 2.82 -9.37 -5.46
C HIS A 231 3.92 -8.33 -5.72
N GLY A 232 5.16 -8.58 -5.26
CA GLY A 232 6.29 -7.67 -5.48
C GLY A 232 6.28 -6.44 -4.57
N ILE A 233 5.53 -6.48 -3.45
CA ILE A 233 5.51 -5.40 -2.48
C ILE A 233 6.65 -5.62 -1.48
N PRO A 234 7.64 -4.70 -1.39
CA PRO A 234 8.69 -4.79 -0.39
C PRO A 234 8.15 -4.30 0.96
N VAL A 235 8.52 -5.00 2.02
CA VAL A 235 8.19 -4.68 3.40
C VAL A 235 9.46 -4.68 4.23
N MET A 236 9.65 -3.62 5.01
CA MET A 236 10.79 -3.38 5.87
C MET A 236 10.30 -3.32 7.32
N ASN A 237 10.70 -4.29 8.13
CA ASN A 237 10.54 -4.24 9.57
C ASN A 237 11.78 -3.59 10.18
N LEU A 238 11.57 -2.60 11.04
CA LEU A 238 12.63 -1.88 11.71
C LEU A 238 12.82 -2.38 13.14
N SER A 239 13.90 -1.95 13.79
CA SER A 239 14.23 -2.32 15.18
C SER A 239 13.32 -1.67 16.21
N ASP A 240 12.64 -0.56 15.90
CA ASP A 240 11.65 0.07 16.77
C ASP A 240 10.29 -0.67 16.81
N GLY A 241 10.13 -1.72 16.00
CA GLY A 241 8.89 -2.48 15.90
C GLY A 241 7.90 -1.93 14.88
N LYS A 242 8.25 -0.88 14.13
CA LYS A 242 7.47 -0.40 12.98
C LYS A 242 7.77 -1.22 11.74
N ALA A 243 6.76 -1.36 10.89
CA ALA A 243 6.90 -1.97 9.59
C ALA A 243 6.32 -1.07 8.51
N TYR A 244 7.13 -0.82 7.49
CA TYR A 244 6.77 -0.01 6.33
C TYR A 244 6.71 -0.89 5.09
N CYS A 245 5.68 -0.72 4.26
CA CYS A 245 5.66 -1.29 2.93
C CYS A 245 5.64 -0.20 1.87
N PHE A 246 6.21 -0.47 0.70
CA PHE A 246 6.16 0.46 -0.42
C PHE A 246 4.98 0.13 -1.32
N ASN A 247 4.08 1.08 -1.55
CA ASN A 247 2.97 0.92 -2.49
C ASN A 247 3.38 1.44 -3.88
N PRO A 248 3.52 0.57 -4.90
CA PRO A 248 3.93 0.98 -6.24
C PRO A 248 2.96 1.95 -6.93
N SER A 249 1.66 1.82 -6.68
CA SER A 249 0.63 2.64 -7.33
C SER A 249 0.59 4.05 -6.76
N LEU A 250 0.82 4.19 -5.45
CA LEU A 250 0.89 5.50 -4.78
C LEU A 250 2.31 6.07 -4.77
N SER A 251 3.33 5.25 -5.04
CA SER A 251 4.75 5.58 -4.93
C SER A 251 5.11 6.12 -3.53
N THR A 252 4.61 5.47 -2.47
CA THR A 252 4.81 5.90 -1.08
C THR A 252 5.22 4.76 -0.16
N TRP A 253 5.99 5.11 0.88
CA TRP A 253 6.17 4.28 2.06
C TRP A 253 4.97 4.43 2.99
N ASN A 254 4.35 3.31 3.35
CA ASN A 254 3.15 3.27 4.19
C ASN A 254 3.45 2.47 5.46
N LEU A 255 3.11 3.03 6.62
CA LEU A 255 3.20 2.32 7.90
C LEU A 255 2.05 1.31 7.98
N VAL A 256 2.38 0.01 8.05
CA VAL A 256 1.39 -1.08 8.10
C VAL A 256 1.34 -1.81 9.44
N SER A 257 2.35 -1.60 10.28
CA SER A 257 2.36 -2.12 11.64
C SER A 257 3.21 -1.21 12.51
N ASP A 258 2.76 -1.01 13.74
CA ASP A 258 3.55 -0.45 14.83
C ASP A 258 3.24 -1.26 16.09
N LYS A 259 4.23 -2.01 16.59
CA LYS A 259 4.07 -2.87 17.78
C LYS A 259 3.91 -2.08 19.07
N GLN A 260 4.31 -0.81 19.08
CA GLN A 260 4.19 0.06 20.23
C GLN A 260 2.85 0.83 20.23
N ASP A 261 2.05 0.70 19.16
CA ASP A 261 0.77 1.38 19.05
C ASP A 261 -0.23 0.87 20.09
N SER A 262 -0.73 1.82 20.88
CA SER A 262 -1.69 1.58 21.94
C SER A 262 -3.07 1.19 21.40
N LEU A 263 -3.39 1.50 20.14
CA LEU A 263 -4.70 1.19 19.54
C LEU A 263 -4.98 -0.31 19.54
N ALA A 264 -3.98 -1.13 19.22
CA ALA A 264 -4.14 -2.59 19.17
C ALA A 264 -4.43 -3.22 20.54
N GLN A 265 -3.93 -2.62 21.63
CA GLN A 265 -4.12 -3.13 22.99
C GLN A 265 -5.50 -2.78 23.55
N CYS A 266 -6.06 -1.66 23.09
CA CYS A 266 -7.35 -1.12 23.53
C CYS A 266 -8.54 -1.57 22.65
N ALA A 267 -8.29 -2.16 21.48
CA ALA A 267 -9.33 -2.56 20.54
C ALA A 267 -10.13 -3.78 21.05
N ASP A 268 -11.44 -3.61 21.27
CA ASP A 268 -12.36 -4.68 21.65
C ASP A 268 -13.34 -5.01 20.52
N PHE A 269 -12.97 -5.99 19.71
CA PHE A 269 -13.79 -6.52 18.63
C PHE A 269 -14.18 -7.98 18.86
N ARG A 270 -14.05 -8.50 20.09
CA ARG A 270 -14.26 -9.93 20.41
C ARG A 270 -15.66 -10.41 20.04
N ASN A 271 -16.68 -9.58 20.29
CA ASN A 271 -18.08 -9.89 19.99
C ASN A 271 -18.37 -9.94 18.48
N SER A 272 -17.46 -9.41 17.66
CA SER A 272 -17.57 -9.44 16.20
C SER A 272 -16.84 -10.64 15.57
N LEU A 273 -16.08 -11.40 16.38
CA LEU A 273 -15.30 -12.53 15.90
C LEU A 273 -16.20 -13.78 15.70
N PRO A 274 -16.22 -14.40 14.51
CA PRO A 274 -16.91 -15.67 14.30
C PRO A 274 -16.40 -16.77 15.24
N SER A 275 -17.31 -17.54 15.85
CA SER A 275 -17.00 -18.59 16.85
C SER A 275 -16.19 -19.79 16.31
N GLN A 276 -16.05 -19.93 15.00
CA GLN A 276 -15.32 -21.04 14.35
C GLN A 276 -14.13 -20.62 13.47
N ASP A 277 -13.93 -19.32 13.25
CA ASP A 277 -12.90 -18.79 12.33
C ASP A 277 -11.73 -18.19 13.10
N ALA A 278 -11.14 -18.99 14.00
CA ALA A 278 -9.69 -18.87 14.23
C ALA A 278 -8.94 -19.41 13.00
N MET A 279 -9.32 -18.96 11.80
CA MET A 279 -8.60 -19.27 10.59
C MET A 279 -7.23 -18.64 10.76
N LEU A 280 -6.21 -19.48 10.69
CA LEU A 280 -4.80 -19.13 10.66
C LEU A 280 -4.59 -18.25 9.41
N CYS A 281 -4.90 -16.96 9.50
CA CYS A 281 -4.56 -15.99 8.45
C CYS A 281 -3.03 -15.95 8.40
N SER A 282 -2.47 -16.78 7.52
CA SER A 282 -1.04 -16.84 7.23
C SER A 282 -0.80 -15.96 6.02
N GLY A 283 -0.91 -14.64 6.21
CA GLY A 283 -0.60 -13.65 5.19
C GLY A 283 0.54 -12.72 5.61
N PRO A 284 1.00 -11.84 4.70
CA PRO A 284 2.07 -10.91 4.99
C PRO A 284 1.80 -10.05 6.22
N LEU A 285 0.58 -9.53 6.40
CA LEU A 285 0.25 -8.67 7.54
C LEU A 285 0.40 -9.42 8.87
N ALA A 286 -0.11 -10.64 8.95
CA ALA A 286 0.00 -11.49 10.13
C ALA A 286 1.46 -11.88 10.46
N ILE A 287 2.31 -12.06 9.44
CA ILE A 287 3.75 -12.31 9.62
C ILE A 287 4.43 -11.06 10.19
N ILE A 288 4.16 -9.89 9.62
CA ILE A 288 4.75 -8.60 10.01
C ILE A 288 4.39 -8.23 11.45
N GLN A 289 3.09 -8.33 11.78
CA GLN A 289 2.57 -7.98 13.10
C GLN A 289 2.95 -9.03 14.15
N GLY A 290 3.21 -10.27 13.72
CA GLY A 290 3.58 -11.40 14.55
C GLY A 290 2.41 -11.87 15.41
N ARG A 291 1.67 -12.90 14.95
CA ARG A 291 0.59 -13.60 15.69
C ARG A 291 -0.09 -12.76 16.80
N THR A 292 -0.65 -11.61 16.43
CA THR A 292 -1.45 -10.71 17.30
C THR A 292 -2.84 -11.28 17.63
N SER A 293 -2.96 -12.61 17.74
CA SER A 293 -4.17 -13.35 18.15
C SER A 293 -4.71 -12.94 19.54
N ASN A 294 -3.98 -12.10 20.27
CA ASN A 294 -4.31 -11.68 21.63
C ASN A 294 -4.78 -10.22 21.74
N SER A 295 -4.77 -9.41 20.68
CA SER A 295 -5.14 -7.97 20.77
C SER A 295 -6.56 -7.77 21.33
N GLY A 296 -7.56 -8.47 20.76
CA GLY A 296 -8.94 -8.45 21.27
C GLY A 296 -9.14 -9.13 22.65
N ARG A 297 -8.11 -9.81 23.18
CA ARG A 297 -8.14 -10.40 24.54
C ARG A 297 -7.53 -9.48 25.60
N GLN A 298 -6.73 -8.50 25.19
CA GLN A 298 -6.05 -7.56 26.09
C GLN A 298 -6.93 -6.36 26.45
N ALA A 299 -7.81 -5.91 25.54
CA ALA A 299 -8.73 -4.80 25.78
C ALA A 299 -9.67 -5.04 26.97
N ALA A 300 -10.13 -6.28 27.18
CA ALA A 300 -10.97 -6.66 28.32
C ALA A 300 -10.30 -6.49 29.71
N ARG A 301 -8.98 -6.23 29.75
CA ARG A 301 -8.21 -6.00 30.99
C ARG A 301 -8.05 -4.52 31.33
N LEU A 302 -8.41 -3.61 30.42
CA LEU A 302 -8.30 -2.17 30.61
C LEU A 302 -9.61 -1.63 31.18
N PHE A 303 -9.82 -1.84 32.48
CA PHE A 303 -11.00 -1.35 33.24
C PHE A 303 -11.10 0.19 33.34
N SER A 304 -10.20 0.96 32.71
CA SER A 304 -10.06 2.40 32.92
C SER A 304 -10.48 3.29 31.74
N VAL A 305 -10.86 2.73 30.58
CA VAL A 305 -11.17 3.52 29.39
C VAL A 305 -12.69 3.67 29.21
N PRO A 306 -13.23 4.91 29.01
CA PRO A 306 -14.64 5.10 28.69
C PRO A 306 -15.04 4.34 27.40
N HIS A 307 -16.23 3.74 27.39
CA HIS A 307 -16.72 2.92 26.27
C HIS A 307 -16.64 3.63 24.91
N VAL A 308 -16.93 4.93 24.87
CA VAL A 308 -16.84 5.73 23.63
C VAL A 308 -15.41 5.81 23.07
N VAL A 309 -14.41 5.98 23.94
CA VAL A 309 -13.01 6.03 23.54
C VAL A 309 -12.54 4.66 23.07
N GLN A 310 -13.02 3.60 23.73
CA GLN A 310 -12.75 2.22 23.32
C GLN A 310 -13.39 1.91 21.96
N GLN A 311 -14.61 2.41 21.69
CA GLN A 311 -15.27 2.26 20.39
C GLN A 311 -14.47 2.93 19.27
N GLU A 312 -14.09 4.20 19.45
CA GLU A 312 -13.30 4.94 18.47
C GLU A 312 -11.92 4.32 18.23
N THR A 313 -11.28 3.84 19.29
CA THR A 313 -9.99 3.12 19.21
C THR A 313 -10.11 1.82 18.42
N THR A 314 -11.15 1.04 18.70
CA THR A 314 -11.41 -0.23 17.99
C THR A 314 -11.71 0.03 16.52
N LEU A 315 -12.50 1.06 16.22
CA LEU A 315 -12.82 1.48 14.87
C LEU A 315 -11.56 1.88 14.09
N ALA A 316 -10.73 2.76 14.65
CA ALA A 316 -9.48 3.19 14.03
C ALA A 316 -8.52 2.00 13.79
N TYR A 317 -8.42 1.09 14.77
CA TYR A 317 -7.62 -0.13 14.61
C TYR A 317 -8.11 -0.99 13.45
N LEU A 318 -9.42 -1.27 13.36
CA LEU A 318 -9.96 -2.09 12.27
C LEU A 318 -9.80 -1.43 10.89
N GLU A 319 -9.98 -0.10 10.81
CA GLU A 319 -9.72 0.66 9.57
C GLU A 319 -8.25 0.56 9.15
N ASN A 320 -7.31 0.70 10.11
CA ASN A 320 -5.88 0.52 9.86
C ASN A 320 -5.56 -0.90 9.35
N GLN A 321 -6.17 -1.94 9.93
CA GLN A 321 -5.97 -3.32 9.48
C GLN A 321 -6.48 -3.57 8.05
N VAL A 322 -7.66 -3.02 7.71
CA VAL A 322 -8.22 -3.09 6.35
C VAL A 322 -7.31 -2.37 5.35
N ALA A 323 -6.87 -1.15 5.67
CA ALA A 323 -5.99 -0.36 4.83
C ALA A 323 -4.60 -1.01 4.66
N ALA A 324 -4.03 -1.56 5.73
CA ALA A 324 -2.75 -2.26 5.70
C ALA A 324 -2.81 -3.52 4.84
N ALA A 325 -3.86 -4.34 4.98
CA ALA A 325 -4.05 -5.54 4.17
C ALA A 325 -4.22 -5.21 2.68
N LEU A 326 -4.93 -4.12 2.36
CA LEU A 326 -5.07 -3.61 0.99
C LEU A 326 -3.72 -3.15 0.42
N THR A 327 -2.94 -2.39 1.21
CA THR A 327 -1.64 -1.84 0.79
C THR A 327 -0.61 -2.95 0.56
N LEU A 328 -0.61 -3.99 1.40
CA LEU A 328 0.23 -5.18 1.22
C LEU A 328 -0.20 -6.07 0.06
N GLN A 329 -1.34 -5.75 -0.56
CA GLN A 329 -1.97 -6.59 -1.57
C GLN A 329 -2.14 -8.02 -1.05
N SER A 330 -2.77 -8.17 0.12
CA SER A 330 -3.14 -9.48 0.67
C SER A 330 -4.65 -9.68 0.61
N SER A 331 -5.12 -10.46 -0.37
CA SER A 331 -6.56 -10.62 -0.65
C SER A 331 -7.30 -11.29 0.49
N HIS A 332 -6.77 -12.40 1.01
CA HIS A 332 -7.39 -13.15 2.10
C HIS A 332 -7.44 -12.32 3.39
N GLU A 333 -6.38 -11.59 3.72
CA GLU A 333 -6.35 -10.73 4.91
C GLU A 333 -7.30 -9.53 4.74
N TYR A 334 -7.34 -8.91 3.55
CA TYR A 334 -8.28 -7.82 3.27
C TYR A 334 -9.73 -8.27 3.45
N ARG A 335 -10.11 -9.43 2.89
CA ARG A 335 -11.45 -10.02 3.07
C ARG A 335 -11.75 -10.27 4.54
N HIS A 336 -10.83 -10.87 5.27
CA HIS A 336 -11.00 -11.17 6.69
C HIS A 336 -11.23 -9.89 7.52
N TRP A 337 -10.35 -8.90 7.40
CA TRP A 337 -10.44 -7.65 8.15
C TRP A 337 -11.65 -6.81 7.75
N LEU A 338 -12.03 -6.81 6.46
CA LEU A 338 -13.23 -6.11 5.98
C LEU A 338 -14.52 -6.71 6.54
N LEU A 339 -14.65 -8.04 6.54
CA LEU A 339 -15.81 -8.72 7.13
C LEU A 339 -15.90 -8.46 8.64
N LEU A 340 -14.76 -8.46 9.34
CA LEU A 340 -14.69 -8.18 10.77
C LEU A 340 -15.06 -6.71 11.07
N TYR A 341 -14.52 -5.77 10.30
CA TYR A 341 -14.86 -4.35 10.39
C TYR A 341 -16.35 -4.11 10.14
N ALA A 342 -16.93 -4.70 9.11
CA ALA A 342 -18.36 -4.54 8.84
C ALA A 342 -19.25 -5.15 9.92
N ARG A 343 -18.88 -6.31 10.51
CA ARG A 343 -19.57 -6.86 11.69
C ARG A 343 -19.54 -5.89 12.86
N TYR A 344 -18.39 -5.27 13.10
CA TYR A 344 -18.25 -4.25 14.14
C TYR A 344 -19.15 -3.04 13.88
N LEU A 345 -19.18 -2.50 12.64
CA LEU A 345 -20.07 -1.40 12.27
C LEU A 345 -21.56 -1.75 12.45
N VAL A 346 -21.95 -2.99 12.16
CA VAL A 346 -23.33 -3.47 12.34
C VAL A 346 -23.68 -3.62 13.82
N ASN A 347 -22.75 -4.09 14.66
CA ASN A 347 -22.97 -4.28 16.10
C ASN A 347 -23.08 -2.94 16.83
N GLU A 348 -22.20 -1.98 16.54
CA GLU A 348 -22.19 -0.65 17.17
C GLU A 348 -23.19 0.33 16.54
N GLY A 349 -23.68 0.04 15.33
CA GLY A 349 -24.70 0.86 14.67
C GLY A 349 -24.17 2.04 13.86
N PHE A 350 -22.96 1.94 13.28
CA PHE A 350 -22.34 2.98 12.45
C PHE A 350 -22.86 2.99 11.01
N GLU A 351 -24.05 3.57 10.80
CA GLU A 351 -24.77 3.53 9.51
C GLU A 351 -24.03 4.19 8.34
N TYR A 352 -23.47 5.39 8.53
CA TYR A 352 -22.88 6.16 7.43
C TYR A 352 -21.67 5.47 6.80
N ARG A 353 -20.76 4.96 7.64
CA ARG A 353 -19.57 4.19 7.20
C ARG A 353 -19.98 2.88 6.52
N LEU A 354 -20.98 2.18 7.08
CA LEU A 354 -21.48 0.94 6.48
C LEU A 354 -22.10 1.19 5.10
N ARG A 355 -22.91 2.25 4.94
CA ARG A 355 -23.49 2.64 3.65
C ARG A 355 -22.41 3.02 2.63
N GLU A 356 -21.36 3.73 3.05
CA GLU A 356 -20.22 4.07 2.19
C GLU A 356 -19.54 2.81 1.62
N ILE A 357 -19.25 1.84 2.49
CA ILE A 357 -18.66 0.54 2.09
C ILE A 357 -19.59 -0.20 1.12
N CYS A 358 -20.89 -0.30 1.43
CA CYS A 358 -21.85 -0.96 0.56
C CYS A 358 -21.91 -0.28 -0.82
N LYS A 359 -21.88 1.05 -0.87
CA LYS A 359 -21.88 1.82 -2.12
C LYS A 359 -20.61 1.59 -2.94
N ASP A 360 -19.44 1.60 -2.31
CA ASP A 360 -18.18 1.30 -3.01
C ASP A 360 -18.14 -0.14 -3.53
N LEU A 361 -18.64 -1.11 -2.75
CA LEU A 361 -18.62 -2.51 -3.14
C LEU A 361 -19.63 -2.86 -4.25
N LEU A 362 -20.74 -2.14 -4.31
CA LEU A 362 -21.78 -2.35 -5.31
C LEU A 362 -21.38 -1.76 -6.67
N GLY A 363 -20.84 -0.54 -6.63
CA GLY A 363 -20.52 0.24 -7.82
C GLY A 363 -21.74 0.83 -8.53
N PRO A 364 -21.52 1.48 -9.68
CA PRO A 364 -22.61 1.99 -10.50
C PRO A 364 -23.50 0.86 -11.04
N VAL A 365 -24.81 1.00 -10.84
CA VAL A 365 -25.83 0.05 -11.32
C VAL A 365 -26.13 0.26 -12.82
N HIS A 366 -25.80 1.44 -13.35
CA HIS A 366 -25.95 1.82 -14.76
C HIS A 366 -24.56 2.14 -15.34
N CYS A 367 -24.19 1.49 -16.44
CA CYS A 367 -22.93 1.77 -17.13
C CYS A 367 -23.02 3.14 -17.81
N SER A 368 -22.64 4.20 -17.10
CA SER A 368 -22.38 5.50 -17.73
C SER A 368 -21.00 5.45 -18.36
N THR A 369 -20.91 5.79 -19.65
CA THR A 369 -19.65 5.91 -20.43
C THR A 369 -18.76 6.95 -19.75
N GLY A 370 -17.96 6.55 -18.76
CA GLY A 370 -17.16 7.45 -17.92
C GLY A 370 -17.04 7.06 -16.44
N SER A 371 -17.68 5.98 -15.96
CA SER A 371 -17.46 5.55 -14.57
C SER A 371 -16.07 4.93 -14.39
N GLN A 372 -15.27 5.51 -13.48
CA GLN A 372 -13.94 5.03 -13.07
C GLN A 372 -14.00 3.91 -12.01
N TRP A 373 -15.17 3.30 -11.79
CA TRP A 373 -15.32 2.27 -10.77
C TRP A 373 -14.70 0.94 -11.19
N GLU A 374 -13.86 0.39 -10.33
CA GLU A 374 -13.22 -0.91 -10.55
C GLU A 374 -14.04 -2.04 -9.90
N SER A 375 -14.46 -3.01 -10.72
CA SER A 375 -15.26 -4.17 -10.28
C SER A 375 -14.55 -5.14 -9.33
N THR A 376 -13.23 -5.05 -9.29
CA THR A 376 -12.36 -5.89 -8.47
C THR A 376 -11.52 -5.01 -7.58
N VAL A 377 -11.38 -5.39 -6.30
CA VAL A 377 -10.30 -4.85 -5.49
C VAL A 377 -9.03 -5.48 -6.05
N VAL A 378 -8.31 -4.73 -6.88
CA VAL A 378 -7.09 -5.21 -7.53
C VAL A 378 -5.97 -5.26 -6.51
N VAL A 379 -5.86 -6.43 -5.89
CA VAL A 379 -4.77 -6.83 -5.01
C VAL A 379 -3.66 -7.39 -5.92
N GLY A 380 -2.92 -6.51 -6.62
CA GLY A 380 -1.88 -6.91 -7.56
C GLY A 380 -1.84 -6.03 -8.81
N ALA A 381 -0.82 -5.19 -8.92
CA ALA A 381 -0.64 -4.21 -10.00
C ALA A 381 -0.95 -4.78 -11.41
N SER A 382 -1.97 -4.24 -12.06
CA SER A 382 -2.06 -4.18 -13.53
C SER A 382 -3.19 -3.24 -13.95
N PHE A 383 -2.90 -1.94 -13.98
CA PHE A 383 -3.46 -1.10 -15.02
C PHE A 383 -2.47 -1.24 -16.18
N ILE A 384 -2.92 -1.75 -17.32
CA ILE A 384 -2.22 -1.97 -18.61
C ILE A 384 -2.20 -3.46 -19.03
N LEU A 385 -3.05 -3.70 -20.04
CA LEU A 385 -3.12 -4.79 -21.02
C LEU A 385 -3.77 -6.11 -20.58
N ALA A 386 -5.06 -6.18 -20.88
CA ALA A 386 -5.78 -7.41 -21.17
C ALA A 386 -5.12 -8.14 -22.36
N THR A 387 -4.33 -9.17 -22.07
CA THR A 387 -4.09 -10.27 -23.03
C THR A 387 -4.36 -11.59 -22.34
N ARG A 388 -5.22 -12.37 -23.01
CA ARG A 388 -5.75 -13.66 -22.61
C ARG A 388 -4.66 -14.68 -22.27
N SER A 389 -5.08 -15.58 -21.38
CA SER A 389 -4.57 -16.93 -21.13
C SER A 389 -3.38 -17.05 -20.18
N ILE A 390 -3.65 -17.85 -19.13
CA ILE A 390 -2.77 -18.26 -18.02
C ILE A 390 -2.74 -17.25 -16.85
N LEU A 391 -3.92 -16.99 -16.26
CA LEU A 391 -4.07 -16.33 -14.96
C LEU A 391 -4.42 -17.40 -13.90
N HIS A 392 -3.43 -18.18 -13.49
CA HIS A 392 -3.59 -19.17 -12.44
C HIS A 392 -2.76 -18.76 -11.22
N PHE A 393 -3.05 -17.59 -10.61
CA PHE A 393 -2.87 -17.38 -9.14
C PHE A 393 -3.35 -16.03 -8.57
N THR A 394 -3.62 -14.99 -9.35
CA THR A 394 -4.06 -13.67 -8.80
C THR A 394 -5.54 -13.41 -9.05
N LYS A 395 -6.42 -14.16 -8.38
CA LYS A 395 -7.86 -13.87 -8.40
C LYS A 395 -8.12 -12.64 -7.51
N GLY A 396 -8.11 -11.45 -8.10
CA GLY A 396 -8.60 -10.24 -7.43
C GLY A 396 -10.02 -10.49 -6.88
N LEU A 397 -10.32 -9.96 -5.69
CA LEU A 397 -11.63 -10.15 -5.07
C LEU A 397 -12.66 -9.28 -5.80
N ARG A 398 -13.76 -9.90 -6.25
CA ARG A 398 -14.86 -9.13 -6.84
C ARG A 398 -15.58 -8.39 -5.73
N LYS A 399 -15.69 -7.06 -5.87
CA LYS A 399 -16.33 -6.21 -4.87
C LYS A 399 -17.76 -6.66 -4.53
N ARG A 400 -18.52 -7.06 -5.56
CA ARG A 400 -19.89 -7.58 -5.43
C ARG A 400 -19.97 -8.95 -4.77
N GLU A 401 -18.93 -9.78 -4.87
CA GLU A 401 -18.87 -11.06 -4.13
C GLU A 401 -18.67 -10.78 -2.63
N LEU A 402 -17.79 -9.83 -2.29
CA LEU A 402 -17.63 -9.38 -0.90
C LEU A 402 -18.92 -8.77 -0.34
N LEU A 403 -19.64 -7.97 -1.13
CA LEU A 403 -20.94 -7.43 -0.70
C LEU A 403 -21.95 -8.54 -0.40
N LYS A 404 -22.03 -9.59 -1.22
CA LYS A 404 -22.90 -10.75 -0.96
C LYS A 404 -22.56 -11.47 0.35
N GLU A 405 -21.29 -11.51 0.73
CA GLU A 405 -20.86 -12.09 2.01
C GLU A 405 -21.17 -11.18 3.21
N LEU A 406 -21.19 -9.86 2.99
CA LEU A 406 -21.53 -8.86 4.00
C LEU A 406 -23.03 -8.80 4.29
N LEU A 407 -23.88 -9.01 3.28
CA LEU A 407 -25.33 -8.88 3.40
C LEU A 407 -25.96 -9.73 4.52
N PRO A 408 -25.60 -11.01 4.71
CA PRO A 408 -26.10 -11.80 5.84
C PRO A 408 -25.78 -11.19 7.20
N VAL A 409 -24.62 -10.53 7.34
CA VAL A 409 -24.24 -9.84 8.59
C VAL A 409 -25.10 -8.61 8.80
N ILE A 410 -25.30 -7.80 7.75
CA ILE A 410 -26.13 -6.60 7.82
C ILE A 410 -27.59 -6.96 8.14
N GLY A 411 -28.11 -8.04 7.54
CA GLY A 411 -29.49 -8.50 7.74
C GLY A 411 -29.78 -9.06 9.15
N GLN A 412 -28.76 -9.43 9.93
CA GLN A 412 -28.95 -9.89 11.32
C GLN A 412 -29.44 -8.76 12.24
N ASN A 413 -29.19 -7.50 11.90
CA ASN A 413 -29.59 -6.36 12.70
C ASN A 413 -30.80 -5.65 12.07
N LEU A 414 -31.91 -5.59 12.83
CA LEU A 414 -33.17 -4.96 12.40
C LEU A 414 -33.01 -3.49 11.99
N ARG A 415 -32.02 -2.78 12.56
CA ARG A 415 -31.72 -1.38 12.22
C ARG A 415 -31.31 -1.21 10.76
N PHE A 416 -30.67 -2.20 10.16
CA PHE A 416 -30.11 -2.11 8.81
C PHE A 416 -30.93 -2.85 7.74
N GLN A 417 -32.16 -3.27 8.06
CA GLN A 417 -33.05 -3.97 7.12
C GLN A 417 -33.28 -3.17 5.83
N ARG A 418 -33.48 -1.85 5.92
CA ARG A 418 -33.64 -0.99 4.74
C ARG A 418 -32.40 -0.99 3.84
N LEU A 419 -31.21 -0.90 4.43
CA LEU A 419 -29.94 -0.92 3.69
C LEU A 419 -29.71 -2.29 3.04
N PHE A 420 -30.04 -3.37 3.76
CA PHE A 420 -29.99 -4.73 3.25
C PHE A 420 -30.88 -4.90 2.01
N THR A 421 -32.16 -4.50 2.09
CA THR A 421 -33.11 -4.59 0.97
C THR A 421 -32.62 -3.79 -0.24
N GLU A 422 -32.18 -2.54 -0.04
CA GLU A 422 -31.66 -1.70 -1.13
C GLU A 422 -30.45 -2.33 -1.84
N CYS A 423 -29.50 -2.87 -1.08
CA CYS A 423 -28.31 -3.51 -1.65
C CYS A 423 -28.65 -4.84 -2.35
N GLN A 424 -29.57 -5.63 -1.78
CA GLN A 424 -30.01 -6.91 -2.34
C GLN A 424 -30.75 -6.70 -3.67
N GLU A 425 -31.70 -5.76 -3.72
CA GLU A 425 -32.44 -5.41 -4.95
C GLU A 425 -31.49 -4.97 -6.07
N GLN A 426 -30.53 -4.10 -5.75
CA GLN A 426 -29.56 -3.61 -6.75
C GLN A 426 -28.61 -4.71 -7.23
N LEU A 427 -28.25 -5.67 -6.37
CA LEU A 427 -27.46 -6.83 -6.77
C LEU A 427 -28.25 -7.80 -7.66
N ASP A 428 -29.54 -7.96 -7.41
CA ASP A 428 -30.42 -8.84 -8.20
C ASP A 428 -30.66 -8.25 -9.60
N ILE A 429 -30.89 -6.93 -9.71
CA ILE A 429 -30.96 -6.21 -11.00
C ILE A 429 -29.69 -6.43 -11.86
N LEU A 430 -28.53 -6.54 -11.21
CA LEU A 430 -27.24 -6.75 -11.87
C LEU A 430 -26.96 -8.22 -12.19
N ARG A 431 -27.74 -9.17 -11.66
CA ARG A 431 -27.67 -10.60 -11.98
C ARG A 431 -28.49 -10.95 -13.23
N ASP A 432 -29.57 -10.19 -13.47
CA ASP A 432 -30.48 -10.39 -14.61
C ASP A 432 -29.97 -9.73 -15.91
N LYS A 433 -28.77 -9.13 -15.89
CA LYS A 433 -28.04 -8.59 -17.06
C LYS A 433 -26.78 -9.41 -17.30
#